data_AF-A0A091E288-F1
#
_entry.id   AF-A0A091E288-F1
#
_cell.length_a   1.000
_cell.length_b   1.000
_cell.length_c   1.000
_cell.angle_alpha   90.00
_cell.angle_beta   90.00
_cell.angle_gamma   90.00
#
_symmetry.space_group_name_H-M   'P 1'
#
loop_
_entity.id
_entity.type
_entity.pdbx_description
1 polymer ?
#
loop_
_entity_poly.entity_id
_entity_poly.type
_entity_poly.pdbx_seq_one_letter_code
_entity_poly.pdbx_strand_id
1 'polypeptide(L)'
;MIGRLGVSGPRINLSQRTGLSFVALAQLMLSLDNRIHTSKYNIITFLPINLFEQFQRVANAYFLFLLILQLIPEISSLTWFTTIVPLVLVITMTAVKDATDDYFRHKSDNQVNNRQSEVLIDGKLQNEKWMNVKVGDIIKLENNQFVAADLLLLSSSEPHGLCYIETAELDGETNLKVRHALSVTSELGADISRLARFDGTVVCEAPNNKLDKFTGVLSWKDSKHSLNNQKIILRGCVLRNTGWCFGMVIFAGPDTKLMQNSGKTKFKRTSIDRLMNTLVLWGSHASSVYAPVFHTE
;
A
#
# COMPACT_ATOMS: atom_id res chain seq x y z
N MET A 1 36.15 21.24 -14.87
CA MET A 1 35.01 20.80 -15.70
C MET A 1 34.70 19.36 -15.34
N ILE A 2 33.67 19.11 -14.55
CA ILE A 2 33.17 17.73 -14.30
C ILE A 2 31.71 17.75 -14.70
N GLY A 3 31.42 17.15 -15.85
CA GLY A 3 30.07 17.05 -16.43
C GLY A 3 29.22 16.08 -15.63
N ARG A 4 28.09 16.57 -15.11
CA ARG A 4 27.05 15.71 -14.52
C ARG A 4 26.31 14.98 -15.63
N LEU A 5 26.44 13.65 -15.65
CA LEU A 5 25.61 12.73 -16.41
C LEU A 5 24.14 12.94 -16.03
N GLY A 6 23.35 13.46 -16.97
CA GLY A 6 21.91 13.61 -16.83
C GLY A 6 21.25 12.22 -16.92
N VAL A 7 20.70 11.76 -15.80
CA VAL A 7 19.85 10.57 -15.75
C VAL A 7 18.53 10.92 -16.44
N SER A 8 18.33 10.40 -17.65
CA SER A 8 17.10 10.53 -18.42
C SER A 8 15.99 9.73 -17.75
N GLY A 9 15.03 10.42 -17.10
CA GLY A 9 13.82 9.79 -16.56
C GLY A 9 12.85 9.31 -17.67
N PRO A 10 11.92 8.40 -17.33
CA PRO A 10 11.02 7.75 -18.28
C PRO A 10 9.91 8.69 -18.81
N ARG A 11 9.61 8.61 -20.12
CA ARG A 11 8.56 9.41 -20.81
C ARG A 11 7.22 8.67 -20.84
N ILE A 12 6.15 9.26 -20.35
CA ILE A 12 4.78 8.75 -20.48
C ILE A 12 4.12 9.43 -21.69
N ASN A 13 3.99 8.71 -22.81
CA ASN A 13 3.32 9.25 -24.01
C ASN A 13 1.87 8.74 -24.07
N LEU A 14 0.92 9.67 -24.09
CA LEU A 14 -0.51 9.42 -24.23
C LEU A 14 -0.81 9.17 -25.71
N SER A 15 -1.04 7.92 -26.10
CA SER A 15 -1.73 7.61 -27.35
C SER A 15 -2.55 6.34 -27.18
N GLN A 16 -3.83 6.50 -27.48
CA GLN A 16 -4.82 5.44 -27.57
C GLN A 16 -4.28 4.27 -28.41
N ARG A 17 -4.48 3.05 -27.90
CA ARG A 17 -4.37 1.74 -28.57
C ARG A 17 -3.57 1.70 -29.89
N THR A 18 -2.48 0.93 -29.84
CA THR A 18 -1.67 0.34 -30.94
C THR A 18 -0.32 1.01 -31.22
N GLY A 19 0.76 0.24 -31.00
CA GLY A 19 2.13 0.57 -31.42
C GLY A 19 3.17 0.45 -30.30
N LEU A 20 3.88 -0.68 -30.23
CA LEU A 20 5.05 -0.85 -29.34
C LEU A 20 6.17 0.13 -29.75
N SER A 21 6.41 1.15 -28.93
CA SER A 21 7.59 2.01 -28.99
C SER A 21 8.26 2.02 -27.61
N PHE A 22 9.56 2.35 -27.57
CA PHE A 22 10.53 2.28 -26.46
C PHE A 22 10.05 2.83 -25.08
N VAL A 23 8.95 3.59 -25.05
CA VAL A 23 8.19 4.00 -23.84
C VAL A 23 7.65 2.80 -23.06
N ALA A 24 7.34 1.69 -23.75
CA ALA A 24 6.77 0.47 -23.18
C ALA A 24 7.64 -0.19 -22.10
N LEU A 25 8.96 0.04 -22.07
CA LEU A 25 9.85 -0.55 -21.07
C LEU A 25 9.73 0.08 -19.68
N ALA A 26 9.40 1.37 -19.58
CA ALA A 26 9.14 2.03 -18.30
C ALA A 26 7.71 1.78 -17.81
N GLN A 27 6.75 1.69 -18.74
CA GLN A 27 5.40 1.21 -18.48
C GLN A 27 5.41 -0.22 -17.91
N LEU A 28 6.43 -1.02 -18.25
CA LEU A 28 6.63 -2.38 -17.75
C LEU A 28 6.95 -2.45 -16.24
N MET A 29 7.35 -1.33 -15.62
CA MET A 29 7.67 -1.27 -14.19
C MET A 29 6.56 -0.64 -13.32
N LEU A 30 5.57 0.02 -13.92
CA LEU A 30 4.44 0.58 -13.19
C LEU A 30 3.27 -0.41 -13.14
N SER A 31 2.55 -0.41 -12.04
CA SER A 31 1.32 -1.17 -11.86
C SER A 31 0.31 -0.77 -12.93
N LEU A 32 -0.12 -1.75 -13.73
CA LEU A 32 -1.13 -1.56 -14.76
C LEU A 32 -2.54 -1.45 -14.16
N ASP A 33 -2.74 -1.86 -12.91
CA ASP A 33 -4.00 -1.74 -12.18
C ASP A 33 -3.86 -0.87 -10.92
N ASN A 34 -4.99 -0.29 -10.49
CA ASN A 34 -5.08 0.51 -9.27
C ASN A 34 -5.63 -0.31 -8.09
N ARG A 35 -5.60 -1.65 -8.19
CA ARG A 35 -6.11 -2.54 -7.16
C ARG A 35 -5.16 -2.55 -5.97
N ILE A 36 -5.74 -2.48 -4.78
CA ILE A 36 -5.02 -2.69 -3.51
C ILE A 36 -5.32 -4.10 -2.98
N HIS A 37 -4.29 -4.75 -2.47
CA HIS A 37 -4.39 -6.01 -1.74
C HIS A 37 -3.49 -5.94 -0.51
N THR A 38 -4.08 -5.80 0.68
CA THR A 38 -3.39 -5.75 1.97
C THR A 38 -3.56 -7.02 2.79
N SER A 39 -4.56 -7.83 2.46
CA SER A 39 -4.76 -9.15 3.04
C SER A 39 -3.60 -10.09 2.71
N LYS A 40 -3.39 -11.06 3.60
CA LYS A 40 -2.21 -11.93 3.59
C LYS A 40 -2.56 -13.36 3.19
N TYR A 41 -3.75 -13.83 3.56
CA TYR A 41 -4.14 -15.21 3.38
C TYR A 41 -5.32 -15.31 2.41
N ASN A 42 -5.26 -16.30 1.51
CA ASN A 42 -6.44 -16.87 0.89
C ASN A 42 -6.99 -18.01 1.78
N ILE A 43 -8.26 -18.39 1.60
CA ILE A 43 -8.97 -19.43 2.37
C ILE A 43 -8.15 -20.72 2.45
N ILE A 44 -7.53 -21.15 1.34
CA ILE A 44 -6.75 -22.39 1.26
C ILE A 44 -5.35 -22.22 1.86
N THR A 45 -4.74 -21.04 1.66
CA THR A 45 -3.38 -20.77 2.14
C THR A 45 -3.32 -20.37 3.61
N PHE A 46 -4.46 -20.03 4.22
CA PHE A 46 -4.54 -19.57 5.60
C PHE A 46 -3.93 -20.59 6.55
N LEU A 47 -4.45 -21.81 6.58
CA LEU A 47 -4.01 -22.84 7.51
C LEU A 47 -2.51 -23.18 7.38
N PRO A 48 -1.97 -23.54 6.20
CA PRO A 48 -0.56 -23.94 6.09
C PRO A 48 0.41 -22.80 6.37
N ILE A 49 0.13 -21.58 5.87
CA ILE A 49 1.02 -20.44 6.07
C ILE A 49 0.93 -19.93 7.51
N ASN A 50 -0.28 -19.81 8.07
CA ASN A 50 -0.46 -19.37 9.45
C ASN A 50 0.21 -20.34 10.42
N LEU A 51 0.02 -21.65 10.25
CA LEU A 51 0.65 -22.65 11.10
C LEU A 51 2.17 -22.62 11.00
N PHE A 52 2.72 -22.52 9.79
CA PHE A 52 4.16 -22.36 9.58
C PHE A 52 4.71 -21.13 10.31
N GLU A 53 4.04 -19.98 10.21
CA GLU A 53 4.43 -18.75 10.90
C GLU A 53 4.33 -18.85 12.41
N GLN A 54 3.32 -19.55 12.92
CA GLN A 54 3.18 -19.80 14.35
C GLN A 54 4.32 -20.67 14.88
N PHE A 55 4.78 -21.68 14.14
CA PHE A 55 5.91 -22.53 14.54
C PHE A 55 7.29 -21.88 14.33
N GLN A 56 7.39 -20.76 13.62
CA GLN A 56 8.61 -19.92 13.64
C GLN A 56 8.81 -19.19 14.99
N ARG A 57 7.83 -19.25 15.90
CA ARG A 57 7.98 -18.74 17.27
C ARG A 57 8.68 -19.80 18.12
N VAL A 58 9.77 -19.40 18.80
CA VAL A 58 10.60 -20.28 19.64
C VAL A 58 9.76 -21.03 20.68
N ALA A 59 8.81 -20.35 21.33
CA ALA A 59 7.91 -20.98 22.30
C ALA A 59 7.09 -22.14 21.70
N ASN A 60 6.48 -21.94 20.52
CA ASN A 60 5.66 -22.97 19.88
C ASN A 60 6.53 -24.15 19.40
N ALA A 61 7.74 -23.87 18.90
CA ALA A 61 8.71 -24.90 18.54
C ALA A 61 9.18 -25.70 19.76
N TYR A 62 9.40 -25.02 20.90
CA TYR A 62 9.77 -25.66 22.18
C TYR A 62 8.67 -26.61 22.67
N PHE A 63 7.42 -26.16 22.72
CA PHE A 63 6.29 -27.02 23.13
C PHE A 63 6.06 -28.18 22.16
N LEU A 64 6.28 -27.98 20.86
CA LEU A 64 6.22 -29.06 19.88
C LEU A 64 7.30 -30.11 20.13
N PHE A 65 8.54 -29.68 20.41
CA PHE A 65 9.63 -30.59 20.74
C PHE A 65 9.37 -31.37 22.03
N LEU A 66 8.88 -30.69 23.08
CA LEU A 66 8.46 -31.35 24.31
C LEU A 66 7.36 -32.38 24.06
N LEU A 67 6.37 -32.06 23.23
CA LEU A 67 5.31 -33.00 22.87
C LEU A 67 5.88 -34.24 22.16
N ILE A 68 6.84 -34.08 21.24
CA ILE A 68 7.50 -35.20 20.56
C ILE A 68 8.26 -36.08 21.55
N LEU A 69 9.00 -35.50 22.49
CA LEU A 69 9.71 -36.27 23.52
C LEU A 69 8.74 -37.03 24.45
N GLN A 70 7.59 -36.44 24.76
CA GLN A 70 6.57 -37.06 25.62
C GLN A 70 5.80 -38.21 24.95
N LEU A 71 5.90 -38.35 23.62
CA LEU A 71 5.33 -39.51 22.91
C LEU A 71 6.19 -40.78 23.07
N ILE A 72 7.42 -40.66 23.58
CA ILE A 72 8.29 -41.81 23.87
C ILE A 72 8.03 -42.25 25.32
N PRO A 73 7.31 -43.36 25.55
CA PRO A 73 6.89 -43.76 26.89
C PRO A 73 8.06 -44.10 27.83
N GLU A 74 9.24 -44.42 27.29
CA GLU A 74 10.45 -44.73 28.09
C GLU A 74 11.12 -43.48 28.69
N ILE A 75 10.82 -42.29 28.19
CA ILE A 75 11.49 -41.04 28.58
C ILE A 75 10.55 -40.12 29.39
N SER A 76 9.24 -40.33 29.32
CA SER A 76 8.25 -39.40 29.89
C SER A 76 7.49 -39.97 31.09
N SER A 77 7.62 -39.29 32.23
CA SER A 77 6.78 -39.49 33.41
C SER A 77 5.48 -38.67 33.37
N LEU A 78 5.34 -37.74 32.41
CA LEU A 78 4.18 -36.85 32.25
C LEU A 78 3.23 -37.33 31.17
N THR A 79 1.93 -37.08 31.37
CA THR A 79 0.90 -37.36 30.37
C THR A 79 0.96 -36.35 29.24
N TRP A 80 0.99 -36.84 27.98
CA TRP A 80 1.03 -36.03 26.76
C TRP A 80 -0.08 -34.97 26.68
N PHE A 81 -1.22 -35.21 27.35
CA PHE A 81 -2.35 -34.28 27.44
C PHE A 81 -1.96 -32.92 28.05
N THR A 82 -1.07 -32.89 29.04
CA THR A 82 -0.68 -31.66 29.76
C THR A 82 0.09 -30.68 28.88
N THR A 83 0.73 -31.14 27.81
CA THR A 83 1.51 -30.32 26.86
C THR A 83 0.73 -30.00 25.59
N ILE A 84 -0.02 -30.97 25.06
CA ILE A 84 -0.79 -30.77 23.82
C ILE A 84 -1.93 -29.76 24.01
N VAL A 85 -2.59 -29.76 25.17
CA VAL A 85 -3.75 -28.89 25.41
C VAL A 85 -3.38 -27.41 25.41
N PRO A 86 -2.37 -26.94 26.17
CA PRO A 86 -1.93 -25.55 26.10
C PRO A 86 -1.44 -25.16 24.70
N LEU A 87 -0.70 -26.04 24.02
CA LEU A 87 -0.18 -25.79 22.67
C LEU A 87 -1.30 -25.58 21.65
N VAL A 88 -2.28 -26.49 21.62
CA VAL A 88 -3.44 -26.40 20.72
C VAL A 88 -4.27 -25.15 21.04
N LEU A 89 -4.48 -24.84 22.32
CA LEU A 89 -5.23 -23.64 22.72
C LEU A 89 -4.57 -22.36 22.22
N VAL A 90 -3.26 -22.19 22.46
CA VAL A 90 -2.52 -21.00 22.04
C VAL A 90 -2.50 -20.88 20.51
N ILE A 91 -2.28 -22.00 19.81
CA ILE A 91 -2.26 -22.01 18.34
C ILE A 91 -3.62 -21.63 17.76
N THR A 92 -4.68 -22.19 18.33
CA THR A 92 -6.06 -21.94 17.90
C THR A 92 -6.46 -20.50 18.16
N MET A 93 -6.18 -19.97 19.35
CA MET A 93 -6.49 -18.57 19.69
C MET A 93 -5.77 -17.58 18.76
N THR A 94 -4.49 -17.84 18.47
CA THR A 94 -3.70 -17.00 17.55
C THR A 94 -4.23 -17.10 16.11
N ALA A 95 -4.59 -18.30 15.66
CA ALA A 95 -5.18 -18.51 14.34
C ALA A 95 -6.53 -17.79 14.20
N VAL A 96 -7.42 -17.88 15.19
CA VAL A 96 -8.72 -17.19 15.16
C VAL A 96 -8.54 -15.68 15.06
N LYS A 97 -7.60 -15.12 15.84
CA LYS A 97 -7.26 -13.70 15.76
C LYS A 97 -6.75 -13.31 14.36
N ASP A 98 -5.76 -14.04 13.84
CA ASP A 98 -5.17 -13.74 12.54
C ASP A 98 -6.19 -13.88 11.40
N ALA A 99 -7.09 -14.87 11.48
CA ALA A 99 -8.20 -15.04 10.54
C ALA A 99 -9.16 -13.86 10.58
N THR A 100 -9.48 -13.37 11.78
CA THR A 100 -10.39 -12.24 11.99
C THR A 100 -9.78 -10.95 11.43
N ASP A 101 -8.53 -10.68 11.74
CA ASP A 101 -7.78 -9.52 11.23
C ASP A 101 -7.70 -9.57 9.69
N ASP A 102 -7.42 -10.73 9.10
CA ASP A 102 -7.30 -10.86 7.64
C ASP A 102 -8.67 -10.75 6.94
N TYR A 103 -9.75 -11.27 7.55
CA TYR A 103 -11.10 -11.07 7.05
C TYR A 103 -11.48 -9.59 6.98
N PHE A 104 -11.17 -8.81 8.03
CA PHE A 104 -11.41 -7.37 8.02
C PHE A 104 -10.57 -6.65 6.95
N ARG A 105 -9.35 -7.11 6.68
CA ARG A 105 -8.53 -6.59 5.56
C ARG A 105 -9.16 -6.87 4.21
N HIS A 106 -9.59 -8.11 3.94
CA HIS A 106 -10.30 -8.45 2.70
C HIS A 106 -11.55 -7.59 2.50
N LYS A 107 -12.33 -7.37 3.58
CA LYS A 107 -13.50 -6.51 3.54
C LYS A 107 -13.12 -5.06 3.22
N SER A 108 -12.09 -4.53 3.86
CA SER A 108 -11.59 -3.16 3.63
C SER A 108 -11.05 -2.98 2.21
N ASP A 109 -10.21 -3.91 1.74
CA ASP A 109 -9.67 -3.92 0.38
C ASP A 109 -10.80 -3.91 -0.66
N ASN A 110 -11.83 -4.75 -0.48
CA ASN A 110 -12.99 -4.78 -1.35
C ASN A 110 -13.78 -3.46 -1.31
N GLN A 111 -13.96 -2.85 -0.14
CA GLN A 111 -14.63 -1.56 -0.04
C GLN A 111 -13.87 -0.47 -0.80
N VAL A 112 -12.54 -0.38 -0.62
CA VAL A 112 -11.70 0.62 -1.30
C VAL A 112 -11.65 0.38 -2.81
N ASN A 113 -11.45 -0.86 -3.24
CA ASN A 113 -11.35 -1.21 -4.67
C ASN A 113 -12.65 -0.95 -5.45
N ASN A 114 -13.82 -1.04 -4.79
CA ASN A 114 -15.12 -0.81 -5.42
C ASN A 114 -15.65 0.63 -5.26
N ARG A 115 -14.91 1.54 -4.60
CA ARG A 115 -15.25 2.98 -4.60
C ARG A 115 -15.32 3.49 -6.04
N GLN A 116 -16.16 4.50 -6.28
CA GLN A 116 -16.37 5.08 -7.60
C GLN A 116 -15.54 6.34 -7.78
N SER A 117 -15.14 6.61 -9.02
CA SER A 117 -14.49 7.84 -9.45
C SER A 117 -14.99 8.23 -10.84
N GLU A 118 -15.17 9.53 -11.09
CA GLU A 118 -15.50 10.02 -12.44
C GLU A 118 -14.22 10.05 -13.29
N VAL A 119 -14.14 9.19 -14.31
CA VAL A 119 -13.00 9.08 -15.23
C VAL A 119 -13.41 9.56 -16.62
N LEU A 120 -12.55 10.33 -17.27
CA LEU A 120 -12.74 10.80 -18.63
C LEU A 120 -12.33 9.72 -19.63
N ILE A 121 -13.33 9.07 -20.23
CA ILE A 121 -13.15 7.99 -21.20
C ILE A 121 -13.90 8.37 -22.48
N ASP A 122 -13.21 8.36 -23.62
CA ASP A 122 -13.76 8.68 -24.94
C ASP A 122 -14.54 10.00 -24.98
N GLY A 123 -14.01 11.02 -24.31
CA GLY A 123 -14.60 12.37 -24.26
C GLY A 123 -15.84 12.49 -23.38
N LYS A 124 -16.13 11.51 -22.52
CA LYS A 124 -17.24 11.54 -21.56
C LYS A 124 -16.75 11.16 -20.16
N LEU A 125 -17.34 11.78 -19.14
CA LEU A 125 -17.14 11.38 -17.76
C LEU A 125 -18.00 10.15 -17.46
N GLN A 126 -17.36 9.11 -16.96
CA GLN A 126 -17.98 7.83 -16.64
C GLN A 126 -17.57 7.42 -15.23
N ASN A 127 -18.50 6.82 -14.48
CA ASN A 127 -18.18 6.28 -13.16
C ASN A 127 -17.44 4.96 -13.32
N GLU A 128 -16.21 4.91 -12.82
CA GLU A 128 -15.39 3.71 -12.80
C GLU A 128 -15.01 3.33 -11.37
N LYS A 129 -14.85 2.02 -11.17
CA LYS A 129 -14.33 1.50 -9.91
C LYS A 129 -12.88 1.92 -9.75
N TRP A 130 -12.47 2.23 -8.51
CA TRP A 130 -11.10 2.61 -8.21
C TRP A 130 -10.09 1.58 -8.70
N MET A 131 -10.37 0.28 -8.57
CA MET A 131 -9.49 -0.77 -9.09
C MET A 131 -9.27 -0.76 -10.61
N ASN A 132 -10.16 -0.14 -11.38
CA ASN A 132 -10.11 -0.08 -12.84
C ASN A 132 -9.39 1.17 -13.37
N VAL A 133 -9.13 2.16 -12.51
CA VAL A 133 -8.38 3.37 -12.84
C VAL A 133 -6.96 3.01 -13.28
N LYS A 134 -6.45 3.66 -14.31
CA LYS A 134 -5.11 3.39 -14.88
C LYS A 134 -4.26 4.65 -14.93
N VAL A 135 -2.95 4.46 -15.00
CA VAL A 135 -1.99 5.53 -15.25
C VAL A 135 -2.33 6.21 -16.59
N GLY A 136 -2.38 7.53 -16.59
CA GLY A 136 -2.77 8.35 -17.74
C GLY A 136 -4.26 8.69 -17.81
N ASP A 137 -5.12 8.03 -17.05
CA ASP A 137 -6.53 8.40 -16.97
C ASP A 137 -6.68 9.81 -16.39
N ILE A 138 -7.62 10.59 -16.90
CA ILE A 138 -8.01 11.88 -16.32
C ILE A 138 -9.22 11.65 -15.44
N ILE A 139 -9.07 12.00 -14.16
CA ILE A 139 -10.10 11.86 -13.14
C ILE A 139 -10.64 13.25 -12.80
N LYS A 140 -11.96 13.35 -12.69
CA LYS A 140 -12.63 14.48 -12.06
C LYS A 140 -12.90 14.15 -10.60
N LEU A 141 -12.53 15.07 -9.71
CA LEU A 141 -12.83 15.01 -8.29
C LEU A 141 -13.78 16.16 -7.92
N GLU A 142 -14.81 15.84 -7.16
CA GLU A 142 -15.71 16.82 -6.56
C GLU A 142 -15.30 17.12 -5.11
N ASN A 143 -15.79 18.23 -4.58
CA ASN A 143 -15.55 18.60 -3.18
C ASN A 143 -15.93 17.46 -2.21
N ASN A 144 -15.11 17.26 -1.18
CA ASN A 144 -15.23 16.21 -0.17
C ASN A 144 -15.04 14.77 -0.69
N GLN A 145 -14.50 14.58 -1.89
CA GLN A 145 -14.18 13.24 -2.40
C GLN A 145 -12.74 12.83 -2.07
N PHE A 146 -12.57 11.53 -1.83
CA PHE A 146 -11.25 10.92 -1.70
C PHE A 146 -10.59 10.73 -3.06
N VAL A 147 -9.28 10.88 -3.08
CA VAL A 147 -8.45 10.72 -4.27
C VAL A 147 -8.09 9.24 -4.47
N ALA A 148 -8.38 8.69 -5.65
CA ALA A 148 -8.23 7.27 -5.97
C ALA A 148 -6.78 6.82 -6.24
N ALA A 149 -5.91 7.72 -6.70
CA ALA A 149 -4.55 7.45 -7.17
C ALA A 149 -3.69 8.72 -7.06
N ASP A 150 -2.37 8.66 -7.28
CA ASP A 150 -1.57 9.89 -7.26
C ASP A 150 -1.78 10.66 -8.57
N LEU A 151 -2.29 11.89 -8.49
CA LEU A 151 -2.72 12.70 -9.62
C LEU A 151 -1.81 13.90 -9.86
N LEU A 152 -1.50 14.20 -11.12
CA LEU A 152 -1.06 15.51 -11.58
C LEU A 152 -2.27 16.43 -11.69
N LEU A 153 -2.30 17.53 -10.93
CA LEU A 153 -3.37 18.51 -11.01
C LEU A 153 -3.31 19.28 -12.34
N LEU A 154 -4.36 19.12 -13.17
CA LEU A 154 -4.47 19.77 -14.47
C LEU A 154 -5.22 21.11 -14.36
N SER A 155 -6.41 21.09 -13.77
CA SER A 155 -7.26 22.27 -13.61
C SER A 155 -8.09 22.16 -12.33
N SER A 156 -8.60 23.30 -11.85
CA SER A 156 -9.40 23.40 -10.64
C SER A 156 -10.45 24.49 -10.79
N SER A 157 -11.52 24.40 -10.00
CA SER A 157 -12.55 25.43 -9.92
C SER A 157 -12.06 26.74 -9.28
N GLU A 158 -11.04 26.67 -8.43
CA GLU A 158 -10.58 27.85 -7.69
C GLU A 158 -9.71 28.77 -8.55
N PRO A 159 -9.69 30.09 -8.23
CA PRO A 159 -8.84 31.05 -8.92
C PRO A 159 -7.36 30.62 -8.93
N HIS A 160 -6.66 30.97 -10.00
CA HIS A 160 -5.25 30.63 -10.21
C HIS A 160 -4.95 29.12 -10.22
N GLY A 161 -5.97 28.27 -10.39
CA GLY A 161 -5.80 26.81 -10.44
C GLY A 161 -5.43 26.20 -9.10
N LEU A 162 -5.79 26.85 -8.00
CA LEU A 162 -5.55 26.34 -6.64
C LEU A 162 -6.47 25.17 -6.32
N CYS A 163 -6.06 24.28 -5.44
CA CYS A 163 -6.98 23.36 -4.77
C CYS A 163 -6.52 23.10 -3.34
N TYR A 164 -7.45 22.75 -2.46
CA TYR A 164 -7.14 22.44 -1.07
C TYR A 164 -7.38 20.97 -0.80
N ILE A 165 -6.41 20.33 -0.14
CA ILE A 165 -6.48 18.91 0.19
C ILE A 165 -6.24 18.71 1.68
N GLU A 166 -7.01 17.78 2.25
CA GLU A 166 -6.80 17.28 3.60
C GLU A 166 -5.94 16.01 3.53
N THR A 167 -4.91 15.91 4.38
CA THR A 167 -3.95 14.78 4.38
C THR A 167 -4.04 13.89 5.62
N ALA A 168 -5.14 13.96 6.38
CA ALA A 168 -5.31 13.23 7.63
C ALA A 168 -5.06 11.70 7.51
N GLU A 169 -5.38 11.07 6.37
CA GLU A 169 -5.09 9.64 6.14
C GLU A 169 -3.60 9.33 5.91
N LEU A 170 -2.79 10.32 5.52
CA LEU A 170 -1.38 10.13 5.17
C LEU A 170 -0.43 10.42 6.34
N ASP A 171 -0.63 11.56 7.01
CA ASP A 171 0.27 12.07 8.05
C ASP A 171 -0.44 12.45 9.35
N GLY A 172 -1.77 12.30 9.42
CA GLY A 172 -2.56 12.67 10.60
C GLY A 172 -2.75 14.18 10.76
N GLU A 173 -2.30 15.01 9.82
CA GLU A 173 -2.51 16.45 9.85
C GLU A 173 -3.92 16.80 9.37
N THR A 174 -4.65 17.59 10.15
CA THR A 174 -6.01 18.07 9.82
C THR A 174 -6.01 19.41 9.06
N ASN A 175 -4.85 20.05 8.95
CA ASN A 175 -4.72 21.30 8.23
C ASN A 175 -4.83 21.07 6.72
N LEU A 176 -5.52 21.98 6.04
CA LEU A 176 -5.60 21.96 4.59
C LEU A 176 -4.26 22.36 3.97
N LYS A 177 -3.79 21.54 3.02
CA LYS A 177 -2.62 21.84 2.20
C LYS A 177 -3.07 22.38 0.86
N VAL A 178 -2.42 23.46 0.43
CA VAL A 178 -2.69 24.08 -0.88
C VAL A 178 -1.85 23.39 -1.95
N ARG A 179 -2.49 23.00 -3.06
CA ARG A 179 -1.85 22.58 -4.30
C ARG A 179 -2.25 23.54 -5.43
N HIS A 180 -1.51 23.53 -6.52
CA HIS A 180 -1.75 24.46 -7.63
C HIS A 180 -1.51 23.76 -8.95
N ALA A 181 -2.42 23.88 -9.90
CA ALA A 181 -2.22 23.45 -11.28
C ALA A 181 -1.04 24.17 -11.92
N LEU A 182 -0.54 23.67 -13.05
CA LEU A 182 0.30 24.49 -13.92
C LEU A 182 -0.57 25.54 -14.60
N SER A 183 -0.05 26.77 -14.75
CA SER A 183 -0.81 27.85 -15.40
C SER A 183 -1.29 27.45 -16.80
N VAL A 184 -0.43 26.75 -17.56
CA VAL A 184 -0.76 26.27 -18.91
C VAL A 184 -1.90 25.25 -18.92
N THR A 185 -1.97 24.34 -17.94
CA THR A 185 -3.04 23.32 -17.89
C THR A 185 -4.31 23.86 -17.23
N SER A 186 -4.18 24.86 -16.35
CA SER A 186 -5.32 25.47 -15.67
C SER A 186 -6.32 26.10 -16.66
N GLU A 187 -5.85 26.56 -17.81
CA GLU A 187 -6.68 27.08 -18.91
C GLU A 187 -7.61 26.04 -19.56
N LEU A 188 -7.37 24.74 -19.32
CA LEU A 188 -8.29 23.68 -19.75
C LEU A 188 -9.64 23.77 -19.02
N GLY A 189 -9.65 24.30 -17.79
CA GLY A 189 -10.87 24.46 -16.99
C GLY A 189 -11.66 23.15 -16.84
N ALA A 190 -12.98 23.26 -16.89
CA ALA A 190 -13.91 22.12 -16.91
C ALA A 190 -14.33 21.71 -18.34
N ASP A 191 -13.59 22.14 -19.37
CA ASP A 191 -13.90 21.80 -20.76
C ASP A 191 -13.45 20.36 -21.06
N ILE A 192 -14.41 19.43 -20.98
CA ILE A 192 -14.23 18.00 -21.24
C ILE A 192 -13.59 17.75 -22.62
N SER A 193 -13.94 18.55 -23.63
CA SER A 193 -13.41 18.37 -24.99
C SER A 193 -11.94 18.74 -25.07
N ARG A 194 -11.50 19.77 -24.36
CA ARG A 194 -10.08 20.15 -24.26
C ARG A 194 -9.28 19.15 -23.44
N LEU A 195 -9.84 18.69 -22.32
CA LEU A 195 -9.23 17.65 -21.49
C LEU A 195 -9.06 16.33 -22.25
N ALA A 196 -10.04 15.94 -23.07
CA ALA A 196 -9.96 14.73 -23.88
C ALA A 196 -8.91 14.81 -25.00
N ARG A 197 -8.55 16.03 -25.44
CA ARG A 197 -7.51 16.29 -26.44
C ARG A 197 -6.14 16.58 -25.80
N PHE A 198 -6.04 16.50 -24.47
CA PHE A 198 -4.78 16.71 -23.77
C PHE A 198 -3.79 15.58 -24.09
N ASP A 199 -2.67 15.94 -24.69
CA ASP A 199 -1.63 15.06 -25.22
C ASP A 199 -0.26 15.29 -24.55
N GLY A 200 -0.27 15.83 -23.33
CA GLY A 200 0.95 16.15 -22.59
C GLY A 200 1.70 14.91 -22.09
N THR A 201 3.01 14.88 -22.28
CA THR A 201 3.87 13.77 -21.79
C THR A 201 4.50 14.11 -20.46
N VAL A 202 4.31 13.27 -19.44
CA VAL A 202 4.95 13.43 -18.13
C VAL A 202 6.14 12.50 -17.98
N VAL A 203 7.24 13.05 -17.46
CA VAL A 203 8.43 12.30 -17.04
C VAL A 203 8.65 12.57 -15.56
N CYS A 204 8.69 11.55 -14.71
CA CYS A 204 8.89 11.74 -13.28
C CYS A 204 9.86 10.72 -12.68
N GLU A 205 10.21 10.91 -11.41
CA GLU A 205 10.96 9.94 -10.62
C GLU A 205 10.22 8.60 -10.46
N ALA A 206 10.96 7.55 -10.09
CA ALA A 206 10.38 6.24 -9.79
C ALA A 206 9.50 6.28 -8.51
N PRO A 207 8.52 5.37 -8.38
CA PRO A 207 7.70 5.23 -7.18
C PRO A 207 8.55 5.15 -5.91
N ASN A 208 8.19 5.93 -4.89
CA ASN A 208 8.91 5.98 -3.62
C ASN A 208 7.98 6.41 -2.47
N ASN A 209 8.44 6.26 -1.23
CA ASN A 209 7.65 6.50 -0.02
C ASN A 209 7.75 7.93 0.55
N LYS A 210 8.36 8.88 -0.17
CA LYS A 210 8.55 10.27 0.28
C LYS A 210 7.33 11.12 -0.08
N LEU A 211 6.46 11.39 0.90
CA LEU A 211 5.18 12.11 0.70
C LEU A 211 5.37 13.61 0.41
N ASP A 212 6.50 14.18 0.83
CA ASP A 212 6.85 15.59 0.74
C ASP A 212 7.61 15.95 -0.55
N LYS A 213 8.15 14.95 -1.24
CA LYS A 213 9.00 15.12 -2.42
C LYS A 213 8.36 14.53 -3.68
N PHE A 214 8.28 15.36 -4.71
CA PHE A 214 8.01 14.93 -6.07
C PHE A 214 8.86 15.72 -7.05
N THR A 215 9.41 15.06 -8.06
CA THR A 215 10.13 15.72 -9.17
C THR A 215 9.73 15.09 -10.50
N GLY A 216 9.34 15.95 -11.44
CA GLY A 216 9.04 15.55 -12.80
C GLY A 216 9.03 16.73 -13.78
N VAL A 217 8.74 16.45 -15.03
CA VAL A 217 8.64 17.41 -16.12
C VAL A 217 7.44 17.04 -16.99
N LEU A 218 6.52 17.98 -17.18
CA LEU A 218 5.48 17.90 -18.21
C LEU A 218 6.01 18.51 -19.51
N SER A 219 5.96 17.77 -20.60
CA SER A 219 6.24 18.25 -21.96
C SER A 219 4.92 18.38 -22.71
N TRP A 220 4.51 19.61 -23.04
CA TRP A 220 3.24 19.88 -23.70
C TRP A 220 3.34 21.16 -24.53
N LYS A 221 2.75 21.18 -25.75
CA LYS A 221 2.82 22.31 -26.70
C LYS A 221 4.26 22.81 -26.93
N ASP A 222 5.18 21.90 -27.20
CA ASP A 222 6.63 22.15 -27.39
C ASP A 222 7.35 22.84 -26.21
N SER A 223 6.67 22.94 -25.06
CA SER A 223 7.19 23.57 -23.85
C SER A 223 7.38 22.53 -22.75
N LYS A 224 8.40 22.74 -21.91
CA LYS A 224 8.68 21.89 -20.75
C LYS A 224 8.38 22.65 -19.47
N HIS A 225 7.61 22.03 -18.59
CA HIS A 225 7.20 22.59 -17.31
C HIS A 225 7.66 21.69 -16.17
N SER A 226 8.41 22.25 -15.23
CA SER A 226 8.86 21.50 -14.05
C SER A 226 7.68 21.19 -13.14
N LEU A 227 7.63 19.94 -12.65
CA LEU A 227 6.66 19.46 -11.67
C LEU A 227 7.36 19.28 -10.33
N ASN A 228 6.73 19.81 -9.28
CA ASN A 228 7.15 19.66 -7.90
C ASN A 228 5.99 19.06 -7.08
N ASN A 229 6.20 18.86 -5.77
CA ASN A 229 5.16 18.30 -4.91
C ASN A 229 3.86 19.11 -4.94
N GLN A 230 3.91 20.42 -5.09
CA GLN A 230 2.71 21.27 -5.10
C GLN A 230 1.80 21.04 -6.33
N LYS A 231 2.30 20.35 -7.37
CA LYS A 231 1.53 20.04 -8.59
C LYS A 231 0.81 18.70 -8.51
N ILE A 232 1.01 17.91 -7.45
CA ILE A 232 0.41 16.59 -7.31
C ILE A 232 -0.56 16.50 -6.13
N ILE A 233 -1.55 15.62 -6.25
CA ILE A 233 -2.46 15.22 -5.19
C ILE A 233 -2.28 13.72 -4.96
N LEU A 234 -2.12 13.30 -3.72
CA LEU A 234 -1.82 11.91 -3.38
C LEU A 234 -3.09 11.10 -3.14
N ARG A 235 -3.01 9.79 -3.37
CA ARG A 235 -4.06 8.85 -2.95
C ARG A 235 -4.33 8.97 -1.45
N GLY A 236 -5.61 8.91 -1.06
CA GLY A 236 -6.05 9.02 0.34
C GLY A 236 -6.26 10.46 0.83
N CYS A 237 -5.78 11.45 0.09
CA CYS A 237 -6.16 12.84 0.35
C CYS A 237 -7.65 13.04 0.04
N VAL A 238 -8.26 14.01 0.73
CA VAL A 238 -9.64 14.45 0.47
C VAL A 238 -9.61 15.84 -0.14
N LEU A 239 -10.28 16.04 -1.27
CA LEU A 239 -10.47 17.38 -1.83
C LEU A 239 -11.39 18.19 -0.91
N ARG A 240 -11.00 19.39 -0.51
CA ARG A 240 -11.78 20.27 0.37
C ARG A 240 -11.79 21.67 -0.21
N ASN A 241 -12.82 22.45 0.11
CA ASN A 241 -12.92 23.88 -0.25
C ASN A 241 -12.56 24.16 -1.73
N THR A 242 -12.92 23.23 -2.61
CA THR A 242 -12.67 23.29 -4.04
C THR A 242 -13.83 22.57 -4.68
N GLY A 243 -14.62 23.29 -5.48
CA GLY A 243 -15.80 22.74 -6.13
C GLY A 243 -15.48 21.47 -6.92
N TRP A 244 -14.53 21.56 -7.85
CA TRP A 244 -14.03 20.43 -8.62
C TRP A 244 -12.55 20.61 -8.98
N CYS A 245 -11.87 19.50 -9.25
CA CYS A 245 -10.59 19.53 -9.95
C CYS A 245 -10.46 18.35 -10.93
N PHE A 246 -9.66 18.55 -11.97
CA PHE A 246 -9.25 17.48 -12.89
C PHE A 246 -7.79 17.15 -12.66
N GLY A 247 -7.50 15.85 -12.55
CA GLY A 247 -6.14 15.36 -12.38
C GLY A 247 -5.86 14.15 -13.25
N MET A 248 -4.65 14.06 -13.78
CA MET A 248 -4.18 12.90 -14.55
C MET A 248 -3.43 11.93 -13.64
N VAL A 249 -3.76 10.65 -13.69
CA VAL A 249 -3.10 9.62 -12.86
C VAL A 249 -1.65 9.45 -13.26
N ILE A 250 -0.73 9.62 -12.30
CA ILE A 250 0.71 9.39 -12.47
C ILE A 250 1.11 8.03 -11.89
N PHE A 251 0.64 7.71 -10.67
CA PHE A 251 0.89 6.43 -10.02
C PHE A 251 -0.41 5.80 -9.55
N ALA A 252 -0.53 4.49 -9.75
CA ALA A 252 -1.71 3.70 -9.42
C ALA A 252 -1.34 2.50 -8.54
N GLY A 253 -2.30 2.04 -7.74
CA GLY A 253 -2.21 0.81 -6.96
C GLY A 253 -1.01 0.81 -6.01
N PRO A 254 -0.18 -0.26 -6.02
CA PRO A 254 1.01 -0.38 -5.19
C PRO A 254 2.04 0.75 -5.36
N ASP A 255 2.05 1.43 -6.51
CA ASP A 255 3.05 2.48 -6.81
C ASP A 255 2.71 3.84 -6.21
N THR A 256 1.48 4.02 -5.73
CA THR A 256 1.10 5.25 -5.05
C THR A 256 1.96 5.47 -3.82
N LYS A 257 2.31 6.73 -3.53
CA LYS A 257 3.18 7.07 -2.40
C LYS A 257 2.61 6.61 -1.06
N LEU A 258 1.27 6.63 -0.92
CA LEU A 258 0.57 6.07 0.25
C LEU A 258 0.87 4.58 0.43
N MET A 259 0.76 3.78 -0.63
CA MET A 259 1.03 2.34 -0.58
C MET A 259 2.51 2.03 -0.37
N GLN A 260 3.39 2.82 -0.95
CA GLN A 260 4.84 2.72 -0.70
C GLN A 260 5.20 3.06 0.76
N ASN A 261 4.43 3.94 1.41
CA ASN A 261 4.63 4.32 2.81
C ASN A 261 3.96 3.33 3.80
N SER A 262 2.90 2.63 3.38
CA SER A 262 2.10 1.72 4.22
C SER A 262 2.87 0.50 4.76
N GLY A 263 4.10 0.26 4.26
CA GLY A 263 4.93 -0.86 4.65
C GLY A 263 4.36 -2.20 4.15
N LYS A 264 5.23 -3.19 3.96
CA LYS A 264 4.75 -4.56 3.69
C LYS A 264 4.05 -5.07 4.95
N THR A 265 2.92 -5.75 4.78
CA THR A 265 2.22 -6.47 5.86
C THR A 265 3.17 -7.50 6.48
N LYS A 266 3.94 -7.09 7.48
CA LYS A 266 4.84 -7.96 8.25
C LYS A 266 4.09 -8.55 9.42
N PHE A 267 4.52 -9.74 9.82
CA PHE A 267 4.05 -10.38 11.04
C PHE A 267 4.36 -9.49 12.25
N LYS A 268 3.33 -9.01 12.94
CA LYS A 268 3.49 -8.22 14.16
C LYS A 268 3.87 -9.17 15.29
N ARG A 269 5.10 -9.05 15.80
CA ARG A 269 5.50 -9.67 17.08
C ARG A 269 5.17 -8.69 18.21
N THR A 270 4.38 -9.12 19.18
CA THR A 270 4.07 -8.31 20.35
C THR A 270 5.24 -8.34 21.35
N SER A 271 5.31 -7.35 22.24
CA SER A 271 6.25 -7.37 23.37
C SER A 271 6.01 -8.58 24.28
N ILE A 272 4.75 -9.03 24.37
CA ILE A 272 4.36 -10.27 25.06
C ILE A 272 4.98 -11.48 24.38
N ASP A 273 4.99 -11.57 23.04
CA ASP A 273 5.64 -12.70 22.35
C ASP A 273 7.15 -12.76 22.64
N ARG A 274 7.80 -11.60 22.79
CA ARG A 274 9.22 -11.53 23.19
C ARG A 274 9.40 -11.99 24.64
N LEU A 275 8.57 -11.48 25.55
CA LEU A 275 8.59 -11.86 26.96
C LEU A 275 8.28 -13.35 27.16
N MET A 276 7.31 -13.91 26.44
CA MET A 276 7.01 -15.34 26.44
C MET A 276 8.21 -16.17 25.96
N ASN A 277 8.87 -15.76 24.87
CA ASN A 277 10.08 -16.46 24.41
C ASN A 277 11.20 -16.38 25.47
N THR A 278 11.38 -15.22 26.12
CA THR A 278 12.36 -15.08 27.20
C THR A 278 12.01 -15.95 28.41
N LEU A 279 10.73 -16.00 28.82
CA LEU A 279 10.27 -16.83 29.93
C LEU A 279 10.41 -18.32 29.63
N VAL A 280 10.11 -18.76 28.40
CA VAL A 280 10.32 -20.17 27.99
C VAL A 280 11.80 -20.52 28.02
N LEU A 281 12.69 -19.65 27.53
CA LEU A 281 14.14 -19.86 27.57
C LEU A 281 14.68 -19.86 29.02
N TRP A 282 14.17 -18.97 29.88
CA TRP A 282 14.52 -18.94 31.30
C TRP A 282 14.01 -20.16 32.06
N GLY A 283 12.76 -20.57 31.83
CA GLY A 283 12.15 -21.73 32.48
C GLY A 283 12.79 -23.05 32.04
N SER A 284 13.21 -23.17 30.78
CA SER A 284 13.96 -24.31 30.28
C SER A 284 15.39 -24.35 30.83
N HIS A 285 16.07 -23.20 30.94
CA HIS A 285 17.37 -23.12 31.61
C HIS A 285 17.26 -23.48 33.10
N ALA A 286 16.27 -22.95 33.81
CA ALA A 286 16.04 -23.28 35.22
C ALA A 286 15.75 -24.79 35.39
N SER A 287 14.85 -25.36 34.57
CA SER A 287 14.58 -26.81 34.62
C SER A 287 15.82 -27.65 34.35
N SER A 288 16.67 -27.26 33.40
CA SER A 288 17.94 -27.95 33.12
C SER A 288 18.96 -27.85 34.27
N VAL A 289 18.94 -26.77 35.04
CA VAL A 289 19.85 -26.55 36.18
C VAL A 289 19.36 -27.29 37.44
N TYR A 290 18.05 -27.43 37.63
CA TYR A 290 17.46 -28.08 38.81
C TYR A 290 17.10 -29.56 38.60
N ALA A 291 17.07 -30.06 37.35
CA ALA A 291 16.86 -31.48 37.04
C ALA A 291 17.86 -32.46 37.71
N PRO A 292 19.14 -32.12 37.95
CA PRO A 292 20.08 -33.07 38.58
C PRO A 292 19.84 -33.27 40.09
N VAL A 293 18.95 -32.52 40.74
CA VAL A 293 18.80 -32.53 42.21
C VAL A 293 17.84 -33.64 42.71
N PHE A 294 17.14 -34.35 41.81
CA PHE A 294 16.15 -35.37 42.18
C PHE A 294 16.54 -36.82 41.84
N HIS A 295 17.80 -37.10 41.48
CA HIS A 295 18.27 -38.46 41.16
C HIS A 295 19.17 -39.12 42.22
N THR A 296 19.14 -38.64 43.46
CA THR A 296 19.79 -39.32 44.59
C THR A 296 18.86 -39.41 45.79
N GLU A 297 17.93 -40.36 45.77
CA GLU A 297 17.50 -41.17 46.93
C GLU A 297 17.05 -42.56 46.44
#